data_AF-A0A965C9J3-F1
#
_entry.id   AF-A0A965C9J3-F1
#
_cell.length_a   1.000
_cell.length_b   1.000
_cell.length_c   1.000
_cell.angle_alpha   90.00
_cell.angle_beta   90.00
_cell.angle_gamma   90.00
#
_symmetry.space_group_name_H-M   'P 1'
#
loop_
_entity.id
_entity.type
_entity.pdbx_description
1 polymer ?
#
loop_
_entity_poly.entity_id
_entity_poly.type
_entity_poly.pdbx_seq_one_letter_code
_entity_poly.pdbx_strand_id
1 'polypeptide(L)'
;MAIYLNNNVGVKLATAAAPTVPSIDISAYITNAVINQVADELEVTAMGDTAHKFVAGLQSGTLTLDFINDWASSQVMQTLNAAFGTTLSVSMITVKGTAVSAANPTYQFSILVNNLTPVGQGGVAEIATSSVTFTINSAVTVSPSVAF
;
A
#
# COMPACT_ATOMS: atom_id res chain seq x y z
N MET A 1 16.82 -18.07 -0.77
CA MET A 1 16.84 -16.72 -0.20
C MET A 1 16.23 -15.79 -1.22
N ALA A 2 14.98 -15.36 -1.03
CA ALA A 2 14.39 -14.34 -1.89
C ALA A 2 14.91 -12.98 -1.40
N ILE A 3 15.98 -12.50 -2.02
CA ILE A 3 16.33 -11.09 -1.90
C ILE A 3 15.38 -10.34 -2.83
N TYR A 4 14.77 -9.27 -2.33
CA TYR A 4 14.03 -8.31 -3.13
C TYR A 4 15.02 -7.62 -4.09
N LEU A 5 15.28 -8.24 -5.23
CA LEU A 5 16.12 -7.70 -6.30
C LEU A 5 15.20 -7.12 -7.36
N ASN A 6 15.35 -5.81 -7.62
CA ASN A 6 14.55 -4.99 -8.53
C ASN A 6 13.12 -4.70 -8.04
N ASN A 7 12.64 -3.47 -8.28
CA ASN A 7 11.28 -3.05 -7.95
C ASN A 7 10.26 -3.73 -8.89
N ASN A 8 9.97 -5.00 -8.61
CA ASN A 8 8.97 -5.80 -9.31
C ASN A 8 7.66 -5.87 -8.50
N VAL A 9 7.42 -4.90 -7.63
CA VAL A 9 6.23 -4.86 -6.79
C VAL A 9 4.98 -4.73 -7.67
N GLY A 10 4.02 -5.62 -7.46
CA GLY A 10 2.70 -5.48 -8.04
C GLY A 10 1.79 -4.70 -7.10
N VAL A 11 1.07 -3.71 -7.61
CA VAL A 11 0.05 -2.99 -6.83
C VAL A 11 -1.24 -2.90 -7.64
N LYS A 12 -2.33 -3.28 -6.98
CA LYS A 12 -3.70 -3.12 -7.46
C LYS A 12 -4.47 -2.23 -6.52
N LEU A 13 -5.23 -1.31 -7.11
CA LEU A 13 -6.11 -0.40 -6.40
C LEU A 13 -7.57 -0.76 -6.66
N ALA A 14 -8.39 -0.60 -5.64
CA ALA A 14 -9.84 -0.56 -5.79
C ALA A 14 -10.27 0.74 -6.48
N THR A 15 -11.45 0.73 -7.08
CA THR A 15 -12.05 1.93 -7.67
C THR A 15 -13.01 2.58 -6.69
N ALA A 16 -13.29 3.88 -6.84
CA ALA A 16 -14.32 4.55 -6.05
C ALA A 16 -15.71 3.88 -6.16
N ALA A 17 -16.01 3.24 -7.29
CA ALA A 17 -17.25 2.50 -7.53
C ALA A 17 -17.29 1.12 -6.83
N ALA A 18 -16.13 0.53 -6.53
CA ALA A 18 -16.00 -0.76 -5.86
C ALA A 18 -14.81 -0.71 -4.87
N PRO A 19 -14.93 0.02 -3.74
CA PRO A 19 -13.80 0.37 -2.88
C PRO A 19 -13.20 -0.82 -2.13
N THR A 20 -13.88 -1.96 -2.09
CA THR A 20 -13.46 -3.19 -1.41
C THR A 20 -12.81 -4.22 -2.33
N VAL A 21 -12.86 -4.02 -3.65
CA VAL A 21 -12.34 -4.99 -4.64
C VAL A 21 -11.23 -4.33 -5.47
N PRO A 22 -9.96 -4.66 -5.18
CA PRO A 22 -8.84 -4.20 -6.00
C PRO A 22 -8.96 -4.74 -7.43
N SER A 23 -9.03 -3.84 -8.42
CA SER A 23 -9.24 -4.23 -9.83
C SER A 23 -8.29 -3.53 -10.79
N ILE A 24 -7.80 -2.34 -10.45
CA ILE A 24 -6.93 -1.53 -11.32
C ILE A 24 -5.47 -1.83 -11.00
N ASP A 25 -4.76 -2.45 -11.93
CA ASP A 25 -3.34 -2.79 -11.80
C ASP A 25 -2.47 -1.61 -12.24
N ILE A 26 -1.81 -0.97 -11.30
CA ILE A 26 -0.93 0.19 -11.54
C ILE A 26 0.56 -0.17 -11.48
N SER A 27 0.88 -1.47 -11.43
CA SER A 27 2.25 -1.94 -11.18
C SER A 27 3.28 -1.47 -12.22
N ALA A 28 2.84 -1.14 -13.43
CA ALA A 28 3.74 -0.65 -14.49
C ALA A 28 4.25 0.77 -14.25
N TYR A 29 3.57 1.55 -13.41
CA TYR A 29 3.86 2.96 -13.18
C TYR A 29 4.49 3.23 -11.82
N ILE A 30 4.72 2.19 -11.02
CA ILE A 30 5.29 2.30 -9.69
C ILE A 30 6.79 2.15 -9.76
N THR A 31 7.50 3.17 -9.28
CA THR A 31 8.96 3.20 -9.21
C THR A 31 9.50 2.81 -7.84
N ASN A 32 8.67 2.93 -6.79
CA ASN A 32 8.98 2.44 -5.45
C ASN A 32 7.70 2.33 -4.61
N ALA A 33 7.65 1.34 -3.71
CA ALA A 33 6.53 1.10 -2.82
C ALA A 33 7.03 0.61 -1.45
N VAL A 34 6.67 1.34 -0.40
CA VAL A 34 7.09 1.06 0.98
C VAL A 34 5.87 0.99 1.89
N ILE A 35 5.69 -0.13 2.58
CA ILE A 35 4.69 -0.29 3.64
C ILE A 35 5.42 -0.18 4.98
N ASN A 36 5.02 0.79 5.80
CA ASN A 36 5.42 0.86 7.20
C ASN A 36 4.27 0.36 8.07
N GLN A 37 4.54 -0.66 8.90
CA GLN A 37 3.57 -1.23 9.84
C GLN A 37 4.04 -0.97 11.26
N VAL A 38 3.21 -0.32 12.05
CA VAL A 38 3.45 -0.01 13.46
C VAL A 38 2.29 -0.57 14.27
N ALA A 39 2.59 -1.15 15.42
CA ALA A 39 1.57 -1.52 16.39
C ALA A 39 1.86 -0.76 17.68
N ASP A 40 0.82 -0.23 18.32
CA ASP A 40 0.98 0.42 19.62
C ASP A 40 1.33 -0.64 20.67
N GLU A 41 2.28 -0.34 21.56
CA GLU A 41 2.63 -1.23 22.66
C GLU A 41 1.75 -0.91 23.87
N LEU A 42 0.89 -1.87 24.26
CA LEU A 42 0.08 -1.74 25.47
C LEU A 42 0.76 -2.50 26.61
N GLU A 43 1.09 -1.78 27.68
CA GLU A 43 1.65 -2.39 28.87
C GLU A 43 0.59 -3.20 29.63
N VAL A 44 0.91 -4.44 29.97
CA VAL A 44 0.08 -5.31 30.81
C VAL A 44 0.84 -5.61 32.09
N THR A 45 0.21 -5.32 33.22
CA THR A 45 0.78 -5.59 34.55
C THR A 45 -0.14 -6.50 35.35
N ALA A 46 0.43 -7.54 35.93
CA ALA A 46 -0.22 -8.42 36.89
C ALA A 46 0.48 -8.32 38.25
N MET A 47 -0.28 -8.52 39.34
CA MET A 47 0.30 -8.61 40.68
C MET A 47 1.24 -9.81 40.74
N GLY A 48 2.54 -9.55 40.93
CA GLY A 48 3.61 -10.56 40.91
C GLY A 48 4.60 -10.41 39.75
N ASP A 49 4.38 -9.48 38.83
CA ASP A 49 5.32 -9.21 37.74
C ASP A 49 6.58 -8.51 38.25
N THR A 50 7.74 -8.99 37.79
CA THR A 50 9.07 -8.47 38.15
C THR A 50 9.71 -7.64 37.03
N ALA A 51 9.04 -7.52 35.87
CA ALA A 51 9.48 -6.77 34.71
C ALA A 51 8.29 -6.29 33.86
N HIS A 52 8.51 -5.26 33.04
CA HIS A 52 7.53 -4.73 32.10
C HIS A 52 7.17 -5.75 31.02
N LYS A 53 5.87 -5.94 30.76
CA LYS A 53 5.34 -6.81 29.72
C LYS A 53 4.43 -6.00 28.81
N PHE A 54 4.56 -6.21 27.49
CA PHE A 54 3.81 -5.47 26.48
C PHE A 54 3.03 -6.42 25.59
N VAL A 55 1.82 -6.03 25.21
CA VAL A 55 0.95 -6.69 24.22
C VAL A 55 0.73 -5.74 23.05
N ALA A 56 0.67 -6.30 21.83
CA ALA A 56 0.39 -5.50 20.63
C ALA A 56 -1.05 -4.97 20.63
N GLY A 57 -1.17 -3.65 20.49
CA GLY A 57 -2.42 -2.90 20.39
C GLY A 57 -2.86 -2.71 18.93
N LEU A 58 -3.49 -1.57 18.66
CA LEU A 58 -4.01 -1.28 17.32
C LEU A 58 -2.86 -1.11 16.31
N GLN A 59 -3.07 -1.64 15.12
CA GLN A 59 -2.14 -1.46 14.00
C GLN A 59 -2.40 -0.12 13.34
N SER A 60 -1.34 0.66 13.15
CA SER A 60 -1.30 1.82 12.30
C SER A 60 -0.22 1.64 11.24
N GLY A 61 -0.35 2.31 10.11
CA GLY A 61 0.64 2.17 9.05
C GLY A 61 0.51 3.23 8.00
N THR A 62 1.59 3.38 7.24
CA THR A 62 1.64 4.30 6.10
C THR A 62 2.12 3.55 4.88
N LEU A 63 1.47 3.78 3.76
CA LEU A 63 1.91 3.33 2.44
C LEU A 63 2.53 4.52 1.73
N THR A 64 3.82 4.45 1.40
CA THR A 64 4.46 5.43 0.50
C THR A 64 4.58 4.81 -0.89
N LEU A 65 3.99 5.47 -1.88
CA LEU A 65 4.10 5.10 -3.29
C LEU A 65 4.78 6.22 -4.06
N ASP A 66 5.80 5.84 -4.82
CA ASP A 66 6.39 6.68 -5.86
C ASP A 66 5.89 6.16 -7.21
N PHE A 67 5.18 7.02 -7.94
CA PHE A 67 4.56 6.65 -9.22
C PHE A 67 4.71 7.73 -10.28
N ILE A 68 4.62 7.30 -11.53
CA ILE A 68 4.54 8.16 -12.71
C ILE A 68 3.08 8.61 -12.90
N ASN A 69 2.86 9.90 -13.12
CA ASN A 69 1.54 10.48 -13.31
C ASN A 69 1.00 10.14 -14.70
N ASP A 70 0.17 9.10 -14.78
CA ASP A 70 -0.59 8.75 -15.97
C ASP A 70 -2.07 9.16 -15.83
N TRP A 71 -2.56 9.89 -16.83
CA TRP A 71 -3.92 10.41 -16.94
C TRP A 71 -4.81 9.59 -17.88
N ALA A 72 -4.31 8.49 -18.44
CA ALA A 72 -5.13 7.59 -19.24
C ALA A 72 -6.27 6.95 -18.41
N SER A 73 -7.31 6.49 -19.10
CA SER A 73 -8.48 5.88 -18.46
C SER A 73 -8.09 4.63 -17.68
N SER A 74 -8.67 4.44 -16.49
CA SER A 74 -8.39 3.34 -15.58
C SER A 74 -6.93 3.27 -15.14
N GLN A 75 -6.22 4.40 -15.13
CA GLN A 75 -4.85 4.50 -14.66
C GLN A 75 -4.77 5.24 -13.33
N VAL A 76 -3.53 5.45 -12.88
CA VAL A 76 -3.17 5.94 -11.54
C VAL A 76 -3.96 7.21 -11.20
N MET A 77 -3.85 8.25 -12.03
CA MET A 77 -4.41 9.55 -11.65
C MET A 77 -5.95 9.53 -11.64
N GLN A 78 -6.60 8.96 -12.66
CA GLN A 78 -8.06 8.91 -12.70
C GLN A 78 -8.65 8.12 -11.52
N THR A 79 -8.02 7.00 -11.16
CA THR A 79 -8.48 6.14 -10.05
C THR A 79 -8.27 6.82 -8.69
N LEU A 80 -7.11 7.45 -8.48
CA LEU A 80 -6.79 8.16 -7.25
C LEU A 80 -7.65 9.42 -7.08
N ASN A 81 -7.84 10.21 -8.14
CA ASN A 81 -8.61 11.45 -8.10
C ASN A 81 -10.10 11.19 -7.85
N ALA A 82 -10.67 10.17 -8.48
CA ALA A 82 -12.06 9.76 -8.22
C ALA A 82 -12.28 9.28 -6.78
N ALA A 83 -11.23 8.79 -6.12
CA ALA A 83 -11.29 8.29 -4.76
C ALA A 83 -10.79 9.29 -3.70
N PHE A 84 -10.50 10.54 -4.09
CA PHE A 84 -10.02 11.56 -3.16
C PHE A 84 -11.02 11.79 -2.02
N GLY A 85 -10.53 11.74 -0.78
CA GLY A 85 -11.36 11.83 0.43
C GLY A 85 -12.06 10.54 0.81
N THR A 86 -11.84 9.42 0.10
CA THR A 86 -12.43 8.11 0.41
C THR A 86 -11.37 7.07 0.74
N THR A 87 -11.82 5.98 1.39
CA THR A 87 -10.96 4.82 1.67
C THR A 87 -11.06 3.81 0.53
N LEU A 88 -9.91 3.35 0.02
CA LEU A 88 -9.81 2.33 -1.02
C LEU A 88 -9.01 1.12 -0.53
N SER A 89 -9.44 -0.08 -0.86
CA SER A 89 -8.65 -1.29 -0.68
C SER A 89 -7.53 -1.41 -1.71
N VAL A 90 -6.38 -1.89 -1.26
CA VAL A 90 -5.14 -2.07 -2.02
C VAL A 90 -4.69 -3.52 -1.84
N SER A 91 -4.32 -4.15 -2.95
CA SER A 91 -3.63 -5.44 -2.96
C SER A 91 -2.23 -5.24 -3.51
N MET A 92 -1.22 -5.70 -2.79
CA MET A 92 0.19 -5.57 -3.16
C MET A 92 0.88 -6.93 -3.11
N ILE A 93 1.74 -7.22 -4.07
CA ILE A 93 2.56 -8.44 -4.11
C ILE A 93 4.03 -8.05 -4.26
N THR A 94 4.92 -8.77 -3.58
CA THR A 94 6.34 -8.38 -3.56
C THR A 94 7.03 -8.59 -4.90
N VAL A 95 6.62 -9.60 -5.67
CA VAL A 95 7.10 -9.84 -7.03
C VAL A 95 5.92 -10.20 -7.94
N LYS A 96 5.51 -9.27 -8.80
CA LYS A 96 4.49 -9.50 -9.82
C LYS A 96 4.97 -10.53 -10.84
N GLY A 97 4.05 -11.39 -11.29
CA GLY A 97 4.34 -12.43 -12.29
C GLY A 97 4.90 -13.73 -11.72
N THR A 98 5.03 -13.84 -10.39
CA THR A 98 5.33 -15.11 -9.71
C THR A 98 4.14 -15.55 -8.88
N ALA A 99 4.00 -16.86 -8.67
CA ALA A 99 2.88 -17.41 -7.91
C ALA A 99 2.89 -16.92 -6.46
N VAL A 100 1.70 -16.61 -5.93
CA VAL A 100 1.52 -16.27 -4.52
C VAL A 100 1.93 -17.46 -3.67
N SER A 101 2.80 -17.23 -2.70
CA SER A 101 3.32 -18.27 -1.81
C SER A 101 3.83 -17.66 -0.50
N ALA A 102 4.24 -18.51 0.45
CA ALA A 102 4.91 -18.04 1.67
C ALA A 102 6.21 -17.26 1.39
N ALA A 103 6.83 -17.44 0.22
CA ALA A 103 8.02 -16.69 -0.20
C ALA A 103 7.71 -15.41 -1.01
N ASN A 104 6.46 -15.23 -1.43
CA ASN A 104 5.95 -14.03 -2.11
C ASN A 104 4.47 -13.81 -1.71
N PRO A 105 4.23 -13.31 -0.48
CA PRO A 105 2.87 -13.15 0.01
C PRO A 105 2.21 -11.91 -0.61
N THR A 106 0.88 -11.93 -0.64
CA THR A 106 0.07 -10.74 -0.93
C THR A 106 -0.25 -9.97 0.34
N TYR A 107 -0.12 -8.65 0.26
CA TYR A 107 -0.48 -7.69 1.29
C TYR A 107 -1.80 -7.03 0.90
N GLN A 108 -2.79 -7.13 1.77
CA GLN A 108 -4.10 -6.52 1.58
C GLN A 108 -4.40 -5.56 2.72
N PHE A 109 -4.76 -4.34 2.37
CA PHE A 109 -5.07 -3.28 3.32
C PHE A 109 -5.88 -2.19 2.64
N SER A 110 -6.47 -1.28 3.39
CA SER A 110 -7.19 -0.13 2.85
C SER A 110 -6.48 1.16 3.19
N ILE A 111 -6.40 2.08 2.24
CA ILE A 111 -5.75 3.38 2.37
C ILE A 111 -6.77 4.50 2.30
N LEU A 112 -6.54 5.57 3.05
CA LEU A 112 -7.26 6.82 2.86
C LEU A 112 -6.52 7.69 1.84
N VAL A 113 -7.21 8.07 0.76
CA VAL A 113 -6.66 8.97 -0.26
C VAL A 113 -6.87 10.42 0.20
N ASN A 114 -5.98 10.92 1.05
CA ASN A 114 -6.08 12.25 1.68
C ASN A 114 -5.10 13.28 1.13
N ASN A 115 -4.05 12.84 0.45
CA ASN A 115 -3.03 13.69 -0.13
C ASN A 115 -2.77 13.22 -1.55
N LEU A 116 -2.99 14.08 -2.54
CA LEU A 116 -2.67 13.81 -3.93
C LEU A 116 -1.91 15.00 -4.49
N THR A 117 -0.87 14.72 -5.26
CA THR A 117 -0.15 15.70 -6.08
C THR A 117 -0.52 15.47 -7.55
N PRO A 118 -1.70 15.94 -8.00
CA PRO A 118 -2.25 15.64 -9.32
C PRO A 118 -1.37 16.16 -10.46
N VAL A 119 -0.66 17.26 -10.23
CA VAL A 119 0.36 17.80 -11.15
C VAL A 119 1.70 17.59 -10.45
N GLY A 120 2.44 16.57 -10.88
CA GLY A 120 3.75 16.25 -10.32
C GLY A 120 4.81 17.32 -10.59
N GLN A 121 5.99 17.14 -10.00
CA GLN A 121 7.17 17.95 -10.28
C GLN A 121 7.75 17.48 -11.63
N GLY A 122 7.46 18.19 -12.71
CA GLY A 122 8.02 17.90 -14.03
C GLY A 122 8.33 19.18 -14.79
N GLY A 123 9.59 19.38 -15.15
CA GLY A 123 10.02 20.44 -16.06
C GLY A 123 9.63 20.15 -17.52
N VAL A 124 10.05 21.04 -18.43
CA VAL A 124 9.88 20.80 -19.87
C VAL A 124 10.71 19.57 -20.26
N ALA A 125 10.06 18.54 -20.83
CA ALA A 125 10.63 17.26 -21.27
C ALA A 125 10.95 16.22 -20.17
N GLU A 126 10.38 16.35 -18.98
CA GLU A 126 10.52 15.35 -17.91
C GLU A 126 9.23 14.55 -17.70
N ILE A 127 9.37 13.30 -17.25
CA ILE A 127 8.24 12.47 -16.83
C ILE A 127 7.75 13.00 -15.49
N ALA A 128 6.49 13.43 -15.43
CA ALA A 128 5.89 13.88 -14.18
C ALA A 128 5.78 12.71 -13.19
N THR A 129 6.50 12.78 -12.09
CA THR A 129 6.45 11.80 -11.00
C THR A 129 5.77 12.39 -9.78
N SER A 130 5.26 11.53 -8.91
CA SER A 130 4.65 11.90 -7.65
C SER A 130 4.99 10.89 -6.58
N SER A 131 5.40 11.40 -5.42
CA SER A 131 5.66 10.64 -4.21
C SER A 131 4.57 10.99 -3.22
N VAL A 132 3.74 10.01 -2.87
CA VAL A 132 2.59 10.21 -1.99
C VAL A 132 2.60 9.17 -0.88
N THR A 133 2.44 9.66 0.35
CA THR A 133 2.24 8.83 1.53
C THR A 133 0.75 8.81 1.90
N PHE A 134 0.16 7.62 1.88
CA PHE A 134 -1.20 7.35 2.29
C PHE A 134 -1.25 6.76 3.70
N THR A 135 -2.25 7.15 4.48
CA THR A 135 -2.54 6.54 5.77
C THR A 135 -3.31 5.24 5.58
N ILE A 136 -2.84 4.15 6.18
CA ILE A 136 -3.54 2.86 6.17
C ILE A 136 -4.67 2.92 7.21
N ASN A 137 -5.89 2.64 6.77
CA ASN A 137 -7.11 2.71 7.58
C ASN A 137 -7.66 1.31 7.94
N SER A 138 -6.87 0.26 7.76
CA SER A 138 -7.22 -1.12 8.14
C SER A 138 -5.99 -1.90 8.60
N ALA A 139 -6.20 -3.04 9.27
CA ALA A 139 -5.11 -3.97 9.53
C ALA A 139 -4.47 -4.44 8.20
N VAL A 140 -3.14 -4.56 8.19
CA VAL A 140 -2.41 -5.08 7.04
C VAL A 140 -2.46 -6.61 7.12
N THR A 141 -3.15 -7.23 6.17
CA THR A 141 -3.29 -8.69 6.11
C THR A 141 -2.27 -9.25 5.14
N VAL A 142 -1.43 -10.17 5.62
CA VAL A 142 -0.46 -10.90 4.80
C VAL A 142 -1.02 -12.28 4.50
N SER A 143 -1.16 -12.63 3.22
CA SER A 143 -1.67 -13.95 2.80
C SER A 143 -0.75 -14.65 1.82
N PRO A 144 -0.41 -15.93 2.05
CA PRO A 144 0.35 -16.74 1.10
C PRO A 144 -0.53 -17.44 0.06
N SER A 145 -1.85 -17.21 0.04
CA SER A 145 -2.81 -17.94 -0.81
C SER A 145 -3.82 -17.06 -1.55
N VAL A 146 -4.01 -15.80 -1.15
CA VAL A 146 -4.93 -14.91 -1.85
C VAL A 146 -4.28 -14.43 -3.14
N ALA A 147 -4.96 -14.65 -4.26
CA ALA A 147 -4.52 -14.22 -5.57
C ALA A 147 -4.32 -12.69 -5.61
N PHE A 148 -3.22 -12.26 -6.23
CA PHE A 148 -2.99 -10.86 -6.56
C PHE A 148 -4.05 -10.38 -7.55
#